data_AF-A0A924MXA5-F1
#
_entry.id   AF-A0A924MXA5-F1
#
_cell.length_a   1.000
_cell.length_b   1.000
_cell.length_c   1.000
_cell.angle_alpha   90.00
_cell.angle_beta   90.00
_cell.angle_gamma   90.00
#
_symmetry.space_group_name_H-M   'P 1'
#
loop_
_entity.id
_entity.type
_entity.pdbx_description
1 polymer ?
#
loop_
_entity_poly.entity_id
_entity_poly.type
_entity_poly.pdbx_seq_one_letter_code
_entity_poly.pdbx_strand_id
1 'polypeptide(L)' 'WRSCEILNERSGKPFIRLHGEMAAWFAERNLVAHVTVTDETDYVASFVVVETAPAAAAGVAT' A
#
# COMPACT_ATOMS: atom_id res chain seq x y z
N TRP A 1 -11.01 -9.37 3.96
CA TRP A 1 -11.10 -8.04 3.33
C TRP A 1 -11.02 -6.90 4.34
N ARG A 2 -11.66 -6.94 5.51
CA ARG A 2 -11.59 -5.83 6.49
C ARG A 2 -10.19 -5.42 6.98
N SER A 3 -9.19 -6.31 6.88
CA SER A 3 -7.80 -5.99 7.27
C SER A 3 -6.98 -5.33 6.16
N CYS A 4 -7.45 -5.38 4.90
CA CYS A 4 -6.76 -4.88 3.71
C CYS A 4 -7.78 -4.58 2.60
N GLU A 5 -7.91 -3.29 2.26
CA GLU A 5 -8.83 -2.78 1.24
C GLU A 5 -8.05 -2.09 0.13
N ILE A 6 -8.45 -2.30 -1.13
CA ILE A 6 -8.00 -1.47 -2.25
C ILE A 6 -9.05 -0.38 -2.45
N LEU A 7 -8.65 0.87 -2.23
CA LEU A 7 -9.50 2.05 -2.38
C LEU A 7 -8.92 2.96 -3.45
N ASN A 8 -9.71 3.92 -3.92
CA ASN A 8 -9.25 4.89 -4.90
C ASN A 8 -9.12 6.28 -4.27
N GLU A 9 -8.02 6.96 -4.57
CA GLU A 9 -7.90 8.40 -4.36
C GLU A 9 -8.96 9.14 -5.19
N ARG A 10 -9.19 10.43 -4.89
CA ARG A 10 -10.07 11.28 -5.70
C ARG A 10 -9.63 11.35 -7.18
N SER A 11 -8.34 11.18 -7.44
CA SER A 11 -7.74 11.11 -8.78
C SER A 11 -8.11 9.82 -9.55
N GLY A 12 -8.66 8.81 -8.88
CA GLY A 12 -8.88 7.47 -9.41
C GLY A 12 -7.70 6.51 -9.22
N LYS A 13 -6.55 6.98 -8.72
CA LYS A 13 -5.38 6.13 -8.45
C LYS A 13 -5.70 5.14 -7.31
N PRO A 14 -5.49 3.81 -7.50
CA PRO A 14 -5.73 2.83 -6.44
C PRO A 14 -4.62 2.87 -5.38
N PHE A 15 -4.97 2.57 -4.14
CA PHE A 15 -4.05 2.44 -3.01
C PHE A 15 -4.53 1.36 -2.01
N ILE A 16 -3.60 0.82 -1.22
CA ILE A 16 -3.93 -0.14 -0.15
C ILE A 16 -4.18 0.58 1.17
N ARG A 17 -5.31 0.28 1.81
CA ARG A 17 -5.64 0.66 3.19
C ARG A 17 -5.60 -0.58 4.09
N LEU A 18 -4.70 -0.57 5.07
CA LEU A 18 -4.57 -1.65 6.05
C LEU A 18 -5.26 -1.28 7.36
N HIS A 19 -5.76 -2.30 8.06
CA HIS A 19 -6.41 -2.16 9.37
C HIS A 19 -5.93 -3.21 10.37
N GLY A 20 -6.09 -2.92 11.66
CA GLY A 20 -5.85 -3.86 12.75
C GLY A 20 -4.43 -4.41 12.77
N GLU A 21 -4.31 -5.72 13.04
CA GLU A 21 -3.03 -6.42 13.17
C GLU A 21 -2.16 -6.35 11.90
N MET A 22 -2.78 -6.39 10.71
CA MET A 22 -2.04 -6.27 9.44
C MET A 22 -1.38 -4.89 9.31
N ALA A 23 -2.09 -3.82 9.70
CA ALA A 23 -1.53 -2.48 9.69
C ALA A 23 -0.37 -2.35 10.70
N ALA A 24 -0.53 -2.92 11.89
CA ALA A 24 0.54 -2.93 12.91
C ALA A 24 1.78 -3.67 12.42
N TRP A 25 1.60 -4.85 11.81
CA TRP A 25 2.69 -5.66 11.28
C TRP A 25 3.46 -4.96 10.15
N PHE A 26 2.76 -4.24 9.26
CA PHE A 26 3.39 -3.40 8.22
C PHE A 26 4.18 -2.25 8.84
N ALA A 27 3.60 -1.56 9.82
CA ALA A 27 4.22 -0.41 10.48
C ALA A 27 5.51 -0.81 11.23
N GLU A 28 5.50 -1.91 11.98
CA GLU A 28 6.68 -2.43 12.69
C GLU A 28 7.87 -2.72 11.78
N ARG A 29 7.60 -3.06 10.52
CA ARG A 29 8.60 -3.44 9.50
C ARG A 29 8.88 -2.32 8.50
N ASN A 30 8.28 -1.16 8.70
CA ASN A 30 8.36 -0.01 7.80
C ASN A 30 7.99 -0.37 6.36
N LEU A 31 6.94 -1.18 6.17
CA LEU A 31 6.52 -1.65 4.86
C LEU A 31 5.48 -0.73 4.23
N VAL A 32 5.59 -0.54 2.91
CA VAL A 32 4.65 0.21 2.08
C VAL A 32 4.22 -0.67 0.92
N ALA A 33 2.92 -0.71 0.66
CA ALA A 33 2.35 -1.45 -0.47
C ALA A 33 1.91 -0.48 -1.58
N HIS A 34 2.31 -0.80 -2.80
CA HIS A 34 1.90 -0.12 -4.02
C HIS A 34 1.04 -1.09 -4.82
N VAL A 35 -0.11 -0.62 -5.31
CA VAL A 35 -1.05 -1.45 -6.06
C VAL A 35 -1.38 -0.82 -7.41
N THR A 36 -1.41 -1.67 -8.43
CA THR A 36 -2.02 -1.36 -9.72
C THR A 36 -3.17 -2.34 -9.93
N VAL A 37 -4.28 -1.85 -10.47
CA VAL A 37 -5.45 -2.67 -10.82
C VAL A 37 -5.69 -2.50 -12.32
N THR A 38 -5.92 -3.60 -13.02
CA THR A 38 -6.29 -3.61 -14.45
C THR A 38 -7.56 -4.42 -14.63
N ASP A 39 -8.49 -3.89 -15.45
CA ASP A 39 -9.56 -4.70 -15.98
C ASP A 39 -9.09 -5.37 -17.28
N GLU A 40 -9.58 -6.58 -17.48
CA GLU A 40 -9.39 -7.37 -18.67
C GLU A 40 -10.78 -7.91 -19.04
N THR A 41 -10.97 -8.38 -20.27
CA THR A 41 -12.32 -8.71 -20.80
C THR A 41 -13.16 -9.55 -19.83
N ASP A 42 -12.55 -10.57 -19.24
CA ASP A 42 -13.26 -11.57 -18.41
C ASP A 42 -12.80 -11.58 -16.95
N TYR A 43 -11.84 -10.74 -16.56
CA TYR A 43 -11.30 -10.74 -15.19
C TYR A 43 -10.72 -9.39 -14.79
N VAL A 44 -10.46 -9.25 -13.50
CA VAL A 44 -9.71 -8.11 -12.95
C VAL A 44 -8.45 -8.66 -12.31
N ALA A 45 -7.32 -8.02 -12.56
CA ALA A 45 -6.05 -8.34 -11.93
C ALA A 45 -5.55 -7.19 -11.06
N SER A 46 -4.81 -7.56 -10.01
CA SER A 46 -4.11 -6.60 -9.17
C SER A 46 -2.67 -7.03 -9.02
N PHE A 47 -1.74 -6.10 -9.24
CA PHE A 47 -0.32 -6.30 -9.01
C PHE A 47 0.12 -5.45 -7.82
N VAL A 48 0.74 -6.08 -6.82
CA VAL A 48 1.13 -5.44 -5.57
C VAL A 48 2.62 -5.58 -5.35
N VAL A 49 3.31 -4.47 -5.15
CA VAL A 49 4.71 -4.42 -4.71
C VAL A 49 4.72 -3.96 -3.27
N VAL A 50 5.33 -4.76 -2.39
CA VAL A 50 5.59 -4.36 -1.01
C VAL A 50 7.09 -4.11 -0.87
N GLU A 51 7.44 -2.92 -0.43
CA GLU A 51 8.82 -2.52 -0.18
C GLU A 51 8.98 -2.00 1.24
N THR A 52 10.20 -2.05 1.76
CA THR A 52 10.54 -1.29 2.96
C THR A 52 10.70 0.16 2.55
N ALA A 53 9.94 1.07 3.17
CA ALA A 53 10.17 2.50 2.98
C ALA A 53 11.62 2.83 3.34
N PRO A 54 12.25 3.75 2.61
CA PRO A 54 13.58 4.21 2.98
C PRO A 54 13.59 4.63 4.44
N ALA A 55 14.63 4.25 5.18
CA ALA A 55 14.82 4.75 6.53
C ALA A 55 14.71 6.27 6.46
N ALA A 56 13.81 6.87 7.24
CA ALA A 56 13.68 8.32 7.29
C ALA A 56 15.09 8.87 7.53
N ALA A 57 15.62 9.64 6.57
CA ALA A 57 16.92 10.24 6.73
C ALA A 57 16.88 11.01 8.04
N ALA A 58 17.63 10.54 9.04
CA ALA A 58 17.75 11.22 10.31
C ALA A 58 18.09 12.67 9.98
N GLY A 59 17.21 13.59 10.39
CA GLY A 59 17.23 14.97 9.91
C GLY A 59 18.65 15.53 9.99
N VAL A 60 19.19 15.95 8.84
CA VAL A 60 20.37 16.82 8.83
C VAL A 60 19.87 18.16 9.35
N ALA A 61 20.01 18.38 10.65
CA ALA A 61 19.86 19.69 11.25
C ALA A 61 20.94 20.60 10.66
N THR A 62 20.51 21.71 10.04
CA THR A 62 21.35 22.86 9.66
C THR A 62 20.86 24.08 10.43
#